data_AF-A0A945M8E9-F1
#
_entry.id   AF-A0A945M8E9-F1
#
_cell.length_a   1.000
_cell.length_b   1.000
_cell.length_c   1.000
_cell.angle_alpha   90.00
_cell.angle_beta   90.00
_cell.angle_gamma   90.00
#
_symmetry.space_group_name_H-M   'P 1'
#
loop_
_entity.id
_entity.type
_entity.pdbx_description
1 polymer ?
#
loop_
_entity_poly.entity_id
_entity_poly.type
_entity_poly.pdbx_seq_one_letter_code
_entity_poly.pdbx_strand_id
1 'polypeptide(L)'
;AATVAILAEPEEVEIAIDDKDLRIDVFRASGPGGQSVNTTDSAVRITHIPTGIVVSQQDEKSQHKNKAKALKVLRARIYDHEQAKADAERAADRRGQVGTGDRSERIRTYNFPQGRVTDHRIGLTLHKLDRVLAGEALDEVIDALVTEDQAARLATLV
;
A
#
# COMPACT_ATOMS: atom_id res chain seq x y z
N ALA A 1 24.59 -10.90 5.69
CA ALA A 1 23.27 -11.34 6.15
C ALA A 1 22.29 -11.08 5.00
N ALA A 2 21.26 -11.90 4.87
CA ALA A 2 20.21 -11.70 3.87
C ALA A 2 18.90 -11.42 4.59
N THR A 3 18.12 -10.48 4.07
CA THR A 3 16.81 -10.11 4.62
C THR A 3 15.72 -10.61 3.67
N VAL A 4 14.64 -11.14 4.25
CA VAL A 4 13.50 -11.67 3.52
C VAL A 4 12.26 -11.04 4.12
N ALA A 5 11.48 -10.34 3.30
CA ALA A 5 10.18 -9.81 3.67
C ALA A 5 9.11 -10.54 2.88
N ILE A 6 8.02 -10.91 3.55
CA ILE A 6 6.88 -11.63 2.97
C ILE A 6 5.67 -10.72 3.13
N LEU A 7 5.14 -10.26 2.00
CA LEU A 7 3.96 -9.39 1.94
C LEU A 7 2.91 -10.10 1.06
N ALA A 8 1.64 -9.91 1.38
CA ALA A 8 0.56 -10.36 0.50
C ALA A 8 0.64 -9.63 -0.86
N GLU A 9 0.15 -10.28 -1.91
CA GLU A 9 0.08 -9.65 -3.22
C GLU A 9 -0.88 -8.45 -3.17
N PRO A 10 -0.51 -7.30 -3.78
CA PRO A 10 -1.37 -6.14 -3.80
C PRO A 10 -2.56 -6.38 -4.74
N GLU A 11 -3.76 -6.04 -4.30
CA GLU A 11 -4.92 -5.90 -5.17
C GLU A 11 -4.87 -4.54 -5.88
N GLU A 12 -5.39 -4.47 -7.12
CA GLU A 12 -5.53 -3.21 -7.83
C GLU A 12 -6.56 -2.32 -7.11
N VAL A 13 -6.20 -1.05 -6.91
CA VAL A 13 -7.08 -0.08 -6.27
C VAL A 13 -8.19 0.31 -7.25
N GLU A 14 -9.35 -0.32 -7.14
CA GLU A 14 -10.55 0.10 -7.86
C GLU A 14 -11.19 1.32 -7.18
N ILE A 15 -11.37 2.40 -7.95
CA ILE A 15 -12.00 3.63 -7.45
C ILE A 15 -13.36 3.82 -8.12
N ALA A 16 -14.39 3.46 -7.37
CA ALA A 16 -15.75 3.92 -7.61
C ALA A 16 -15.89 5.36 -7.08
N ILE A 17 -16.29 6.28 -7.95
CA ILE A 17 -16.66 7.64 -7.53
C ILE A 17 -18.17 7.72 -7.66
N ASP A 18 -18.85 7.81 -6.52
CA ASP A 18 -20.29 8.04 -6.48
C ASP A 18 -20.59 9.54 -6.60
N ASP A 19 -21.62 9.87 -7.38
CA ASP A 19 -22.05 11.27 -7.56
C ASP A 19 -22.48 11.93 -6.24
N LYS A 20 -22.87 11.13 -5.24
CA LYS A 20 -23.26 11.59 -3.90
C LYS A 20 -22.09 12.14 -3.08
N ASP A 21 -20.88 11.68 -3.38
CA ASP A 21 -19.66 12.08 -2.69
C ASP A 21 -18.99 13.31 -3.32
N LEU A 22 -19.61 13.85 -4.37
CA LEU A 22 -19.11 14.99 -5.13
C LEU A 22 -19.92 16.25 -4.80
N ARG A 23 -19.24 17.25 -4.25
CA ARG A 23 -19.77 18.62 -4.22
C ARG A 23 -19.28 19.37 -5.44
N ILE A 24 -20.22 19.83 -6.26
CA ILE A 24 -19.94 20.55 -7.51
C ILE A 24 -20.38 22.01 -7.33
N ASP A 25 -19.40 22.92 -7.35
CA ASP A 25 -19.60 24.35 -7.30
C ASP A 25 -19.35 24.94 -8.70
N VAL A 26 -20.31 25.69 -9.23
CA VAL A 26 -20.17 26.41 -10.50
C VAL A 26 -20.01 27.89 -10.22
N PHE A 27 -19.03 28.53 -10.87
CA PHE A 27 -18.70 29.93 -10.65
C PHE A 27 -18.22 30.60 -11.95
N ARG A 28 -18.08 31.91 -11.92
CA ARG A 28 -17.58 32.69 -13.05
C ARG A 28 -16.11 32.39 -13.29
N ALA A 29 -15.76 32.12 -14.54
CA ALA A 29 -14.37 31.94 -14.92
C ALA A 29 -13.56 33.21 -14.66
N SER A 30 -12.30 33.05 -14.29
CA SER A 30 -11.35 34.17 -14.16
C SER A 30 -10.47 34.26 -15.40
N GLY A 31 -10.19 35.49 -15.87
CA GLY A 31 -9.22 35.71 -16.95
C GLY A 31 -9.70 36.63 -18.08
N PRO A 32 -8.87 36.83 -19.13
CA PRO A 32 -9.19 37.69 -20.25
C PRO A 32 -10.25 37.04 -21.15
N GLY A 33 -11.51 37.50 -21.09
CA GLY A 33 -12.54 36.99 -22.01
C GLY A 33 -13.77 37.88 -22.19
N GLY A 34 -13.61 39.19 -22.00
CA GLY A 34 -14.62 40.19 -22.33
C GLY A 34 -15.93 40.00 -21.56
N GLN A 35 -17.05 40.43 -22.16
CA GLN A 35 -18.37 40.35 -21.50
C GLN A 35 -18.78 38.92 -21.16
N SER A 36 -18.44 37.94 -22.01
CA SER A 36 -18.84 36.54 -21.84
C SER A 36 -18.29 35.91 -20.55
N VAL A 37 -17.06 36.25 -20.16
CA VAL A 37 -16.44 35.76 -18.93
C VAL A 37 -17.06 36.40 -17.67
N ASN A 38 -17.52 37.64 -17.78
CA ASN A 38 -18.12 38.36 -16.64
C ASN A 38 -19.57 37.95 -16.36
N THR A 39 -20.28 37.40 -17.34
CA THR A 39 -21.71 37.05 -17.23
C THR A 39 -22.01 35.56 -17.23
N THR A 40 -21.13 34.71 -17.77
CA THR A 40 -21.39 33.26 -17.91
C THR A 40 -20.70 32.46 -16.80
N ASP A 41 -21.49 31.67 -16.07
CA ASP A 41 -20.97 30.75 -15.06
C ASP A 41 -20.48 29.46 -15.75
N SER A 42 -19.22 29.46 -16.18
CA SER A 42 -18.61 28.35 -16.94
C SER A 42 -17.55 27.56 -16.17
N ALA A 43 -16.98 28.11 -15.09
CA ALA A 43 -15.95 27.43 -14.31
C ALA A 43 -16.58 26.46 -13.31
N VAL A 44 -15.96 25.28 -13.17
CA VAL A 44 -16.47 24.21 -12.31
C VAL A 44 -15.40 23.81 -11.31
N ARG A 45 -15.79 23.70 -10.04
CA ARG A 45 -14.98 23.13 -8.96
C ARG A 45 -15.69 21.91 -8.42
N ILE A 46 -14.97 20.80 -8.33
CA ILE A 46 -15.46 19.54 -7.80
C ILE A 46 -14.63 19.20 -6.56
N THR A 47 -15.32 18.96 -5.45
CA THR A 47 -14.73 18.49 -4.20
C THR A 47 -15.20 17.06 -3.97
N HIS A 48 -14.26 16.13 -3.80
CA HIS A 48 -14.58 14.80 -3.29
C HIS A 48 -14.64 14.87 -1.76
N ILE A 49 -15.83 14.69 -1.18
CA ILE A 49 -16.09 14.87 0.25
C ILE A 49 -15.26 13.89 1.11
N PRO A 50 -15.17 12.58 0.77
CA PRO A 50 -14.43 11.62 1.59
C PRO A 50 -12.92 11.88 1.65
N THR A 51 -12.29 12.23 0.52
CA THR A 51 -10.83 12.45 0.48
C THR A 51 -10.44 13.91 0.66
N GLY A 52 -11.38 14.84 0.61
CA GLY A 52 -11.12 16.29 0.64
C GLY A 52 -10.41 16.84 -0.60
N ILE A 53 -10.19 16.02 -1.64
CA ILE A 53 -9.48 16.44 -2.85
C ILE A 53 -10.36 17.39 -3.65
N VAL A 54 -9.80 18.56 -3.98
CA VAL A 54 -10.47 19.60 -4.77
C VAL A 54 -9.80 19.75 -6.13
N VAL A 55 -10.61 19.79 -7.18
CA VAL A 55 -10.19 20.05 -8.56
C VAL A 55 -11.06 21.15 -9.13
N SER A 56 -10.44 22.12 -9.82
CA SER A 56 -11.16 23.17 -10.54
C SER A 56 -10.75 23.19 -12.01
N GLN A 57 -11.69 23.46 -12.89
CA GLN A 57 -11.48 23.53 -14.34
C GLN A 57 -12.26 24.69 -14.97
N GLN A 58 -11.60 25.48 -15.81
CA GLN A 58 -12.20 26.65 -16.46
C GLN A 58 -11.73 26.90 -17.91
N ASP A 59 -11.02 25.93 -18.52
CA ASP A 59 -10.42 26.09 -19.85
C ASP A 59 -11.44 26.32 -20.98
N GLU A 60 -12.61 25.71 -20.86
CA GLU A 60 -13.63 25.72 -21.90
C GLU A 60 -14.72 26.76 -21.61
N LYS A 61 -15.36 27.27 -22.67
CA LYS A 61 -16.53 28.16 -22.53
C LYS A 61 -17.76 27.45 -21.96
N SER A 62 -17.81 26.12 -22.00
CA SER A 62 -18.95 25.30 -21.58
C SER A 62 -18.70 24.64 -20.24
N GLN A 63 -19.62 24.84 -19.29
CA GLN A 63 -19.58 24.20 -17.96
C GLN A 63 -19.52 22.66 -18.05
N HIS A 64 -20.22 22.04 -19.00
CA HIS A 64 -20.29 20.58 -19.10
C HIS A 64 -18.94 19.99 -19.52
N LYS A 65 -18.23 20.67 -20.44
CA LYS A 65 -16.87 20.29 -20.84
C LYS A 65 -15.89 20.46 -19.69
N ASN A 66 -16.00 21.55 -18.93
CA ASN A 66 -15.19 21.76 -17.73
C ASN A 66 -15.47 20.71 -16.65
N LYS A 67 -16.74 20.38 -16.39
CA LYS A 67 -17.13 19.30 -15.47
C LYS A 67 -16.54 17.96 -15.89
N ALA A 68 -16.65 17.56 -17.16
CA ALA A 68 -16.12 16.29 -17.64
C ALA A 68 -14.59 16.21 -17.49
N LYS A 69 -13.87 17.28 -17.84
CA LYS A 69 -12.42 17.37 -17.64
C LYS A 69 -12.05 17.35 -16.14
N ALA A 70 -12.77 18.08 -15.30
CA ALA A 70 -12.56 18.11 -13.86
C ALA A 70 -12.75 16.71 -13.22
N LEU A 71 -13.80 15.98 -13.62
CA LEU A 71 -14.04 14.60 -13.15
C LEU A 71 -12.91 13.65 -13.55
N LYS A 72 -12.39 13.76 -14.78
CA LYS A 72 -11.24 12.96 -15.24
C LYS A 72 -10.00 13.22 -14.39
N VAL A 73 -9.70 14.48 -14.11
CA VAL A 73 -8.57 14.88 -13.27
C VAL A 73 -8.78 14.46 -11.80
N LEU A 74 -10.01 14.57 -11.29
CA LEU A 74 -10.35 14.15 -9.95
C LEU A 74 -10.14 12.65 -9.77
N ARG A 75 -10.59 11.82 -10.73
CA ARG A 75 -10.36 10.38 -10.70
C ARG A 75 -8.87 10.03 -10.66
N ALA A 76 -8.06 10.68 -11.49
CA ALA A 76 -6.61 10.47 -11.47
C ALA A 76 -5.99 10.85 -10.12
N ARG A 77 -6.38 11.98 -9.53
CA ARG A 77 -5.87 12.40 -8.22
C ARG A 77 -6.29 11.49 -7.06
N ILE A 78 -7.53 10.99 -7.07
CA ILE A 78 -7.98 10.02 -6.06
C ILE A 78 -7.21 8.72 -6.21
N TYR A 79 -6.96 8.27 -7.45
CA TYR A 79 -6.11 7.12 -7.73
C TYR A 79 -4.72 7.27 -7.17
N ASP A 80 -4.04 8.36 -7.49
CA ASP A 80 -2.69 8.60 -6.99
C ASP A 80 -2.67 8.68 -5.45
N HIS A 81 -3.71 9.23 -4.82
CA HIS A 81 -3.82 9.32 -3.37
C HIS A 81 -3.96 7.94 -2.71
N GLU A 82 -4.90 7.12 -3.16
CA GLU A 82 -5.13 5.78 -2.60
C GLU A 82 -3.94 4.86 -2.87
N GLN A 83 -3.35 4.94 -4.07
CA GLN A 83 -2.14 4.22 -4.43
C GLN A 83 -0.98 4.59 -3.51
N ALA A 84 -0.74 5.90 -3.29
CA ALA A 84 0.32 6.37 -2.41
C ALA A 84 0.10 5.93 -0.96
N LYS A 85 -1.15 5.90 -0.49
CA LYS A 85 -1.51 5.41 0.85
C LYS A 85 -1.19 3.92 0.99
N ALA A 86 -1.64 3.09 0.04
CA ALA A 86 -1.35 1.66 0.01
C ALA A 86 0.16 1.36 -0.08
N ASP A 87 0.89 2.14 -0.89
CA ASP A 87 2.35 2.06 -0.98
C ASP A 87 3.04 2.43 0.34
N ALA A 88 2.54 3.45 1.04
CA ALA A 88 3.08 3.88 2.33
C ALA A 88 2.86 2.82 3.42
N GLU A 89 1.66 2.23 3.50
CA GLU A 89 1.34 1.13 4.40
C GLU A 89 2.25 -0.08 4.12
N ARG A 90 2.35 -0.51 2.87
CA ARG A 90 3.28 -1.59 2.47
C ARG A 90 4.74 -1.31 2.81
N ALA A 91 5.18 -0.07 2.59
CA ALA A 91 6.55 0.33 2.91
C ALA A 91 6.80 0.35 4.43
N ALA A 92 5.79 0.64 5.24
CA ALA A 92 5.86 0.56 6.70
C ALA A 92 5.92 -0.89 7.16
N ASP A 93 5.04 -1.76 6.65
CA ASP A 93 5.02 -3.19 6.98
C ASP A 93 6.34 -3.88 6.61
N ARG A 94 6.87 -3.58 5.41
CA ARG A 94 8.16 -4.09 4.97
C ARG A 94 9.30 -3.66 5.89
N ARG A 95 9.30 -2.38 6.30
CA ARG A 95 10.30 -1.86 7.24
C ARG A 95 10.20 -2.57 8.59
N GLY A 96 8.99 -2.84 9.07
CA GLY A 96 8.76 -3.61 10.29
C GLY A 96 9.33 -5.04 10.22
N GLN A 97 9.19 -5.72 9.09
CA GLN A 97 9.69 -7.10 8.94
C GLN A 97 11.21 -7.21 8.78
N VAL A 98 11.82 -6.26 8.05
CA VAL A 98 13.25 -6.31 7.72
C VAL A 98 14.13 -5.82 8.87
N GLY A 99 13.59 -4.94 9.73
CA GLY A 99 14.34 -4.33 10.82
C GLY A 99 15.52 -3.50 10.31
N THR A 100 16.62 -3.49 11.06
CA THR A 100 17.86 -2.76 10.71
C THR A 100 18.81 -3.58 9.86
N GLY A 101 18.58 -4.89 9.75
CA GLY A 101 19.46 -5.83 9.04
C GLY A 101 20.74 -6.18 9.81
N ASP A 102 20.82 -5.82 11.09
CA ASP A 102 21.95 -6.18 11.95
C ASP A 102 21.95 -7.69 12.28
N ARG A 103 23.14 -8.24 12.56
CA ARG A 103 23.30 -9.66 12.91
C ARG A 103 22.65 -10.02 14.24
N SER A 104 22.37 -9.04 15.09
CA SER A 104 21.65 -9.21 16.35
C SER A 104 20.19 -9.63 16.14
N GLU A 105 19.58 -9.21 15.02
CA GLU A 105 18.17 -9.47 14.66
C GLU A 105 18.00 -10.72 13.78
N ARG A 106 19.01 -11.60 13.73
CA ARG A 106 19.00 -12.76 12.86
C ARG A 106 17.95 -13.79 13.30
N ILE A 107 17.06 -14.13 12.38
CA ILE A 107 16.09 -15.22 12.58
C ILE A 107 16.74 -16.59 12.40
N ARG A 108 17.59 -16.75 11.38
CA ARG A 108 18.26 -18.02 11.05
C ARG A 108 19.74 -17.85 10.75
N THR A 109 20.53 -18.86 11.10
CA THR A 109 21.95 -18.97 10.73
C THR A 109 22.19 -20.25 9.96
N TYR A 110 22.71 -20.10 8.74
CA TYR A 110 23.13 -21.19 7.87
C TYR A 110 24.65 -21.33 7.98
N ASN A 111 25.13 -22.43 8.56
CA ASN A 111 26.55 -22.67 8.82
C ASN A 111 27.05 -23.80 7.90
N PHE A 112 27.68 -23.41 6.79
CA PHE A 112 28.21 -24.32 5.78
C PHE A 112 29.34 -25.24 6.30
N PRO A 113 30.37 -24.74 7.01
CA PRO A 113 31.43 -25.61 7.53
C PRO A 113 30.94 -26.75 8.43
N GLN A 114 29.85 -26.53 9.17
CA GLN A 114 29.28 -27.50 10.11
C GLN A 114 27.99 -28.15 9.60
N GLY A 115 27.62 -27.91 8.33
CA GLY A 115 26.47 -28.53 7.67
C GLY A 115 25.13 -28.33 8.40
N ARG A 116 24.96 -27.22 9.13
CA ARG A 116 23.76 -27.00 9.96
C ARG A 116 23.02 -25.70 9.70
N VAL A 117 21.74 -25.71 10.02
CA VAL A 117 20.89 -24.52 10.13
C VAL A 117 20.38 -24.38 11.56
N THR A 118 20.38 -23.17 12.10
CA THR A 118 19.82 -22.84 13.42
C THR A 118 18.79 -21.74 13.26
N ASP A 119 17.56 -21.96 13.72
CA ASP A 119 16.51 -20.93 13.87
C ASP A 119 16.52 -20.41 15.32
N HIS A 120 16.82 -19.13 15.48
CA HIS A 120 17.01 -18.50 16.79
C HIS A 120 15.70 -18.13 17.48
N ARG A 121 14.56 -18.19 16.78
CA ARG A 121 13.25 -17.87 17.38
C ARG A 121 12.83 -18.90 18.42
N ILE A 122 13.13 -20.16 18.15
CA ILE A 122 12.80 -21.31 19.02
C ILE A 122 14.04 -22.11 19.44
N GLY A 123 15.24 -21.68 19.04
CA GLY A 123 16.49 -22.38 19.34
C GLY A 123 16.69 -23.70 18.60
N LEU A 124 15.90 -24.00 17.57
CA LEU A 124 15.96 -25.26 16.81
C LEU A 124 17.23 -25.30 15.96
N THR A 125 17.95 -26.43 16.01
CA THR A 125 19.14 -26.68 15.18
C THR A 125 19.01 -27.99 14.41
N LEU A 126 19.19 -27.95 13.10
CA LEU A 126 19.17 -29.12 12.21
C LEU A 126 20.52 -29.31 11.51
N HIS A 127 21.05 -30.53 11.53
CA HIS A 127 22.30 -30.93 10.86
C HIS A 127 22.05 -31.50 9.45
N LYS A 128 21.18 -30.85 8.68
CA LYS A 128 20.80 -31.29 7.33
C LYS A 128 20.78 -30.10 6.37
N LEU A 129 21.81 -29.24 6.40
CA LEU A 129 21.84 -27.98 5.65
C LEU A 129 21.50 -28.16 4.17
N ASP A 130 22.09 -29.15 3.50
CA ASP A 130 21.88 -29.36 2.06
C ASP A 130 20.42 -29.64 1.72
N ARG A 131 19.73 -30.44 2.55
CA ARG A 131 18.30 -30.74 2.36
C ARG A 131 17.40 -29.55 2.65
N VAL A 132 17.78 -28.70 3.60
CA VAL A 132 17.06 -27.46 3.89
C VAL A 132 17.21 -26.47 2.73
N LEU A 133 18.40 -26.38 2.14
CA LEU A 133 18.64 -25.55 0.96
C LEU A 133 17.92 -26.06 -0.29
N ALA A 134 17.78 -27.39 -0.42
CA ALA A 134 16.99 -28.02 -1.48
C ALA A 134 15.46 -27.92 -1.26
N GLY A 135 15.02 -27.47 -0.09
CA GLY A 135 13.60 -27.36 0.29
C GLY A 135 12.98 -28.62 0.91
N GLU A 136 13.61 -29.79 0.76
CA GLU A 136 13.09 -31.09 1.22
C GLU A 136 12.90 -31.19 2.73
N ALA A 137 13.76 -30.52 3.51
CA ALA A 137 13.73 -30.55 4.99
C ALA A 137 13.34 -29.19 5.59
N LEU A 138 12.78 -28.28 4.79
CA LEU A 138 12.37 -26.96 5.27
C LEU A 138 11.10 -27.06 6.12
N ASP A 139 10.19 -27.98 5.79
CA ASP A 139 8.95 -28.21 6.52
C ASP A 139 9.21 -28.59 7.99
N GLU A 140 10.28 -29.35 8.27
CA GLU A 140 10.71 -29.67 9.65
C GLU A 140 10.93 -28.40 10.50
N VAL A 141 11.40 -27.31 9.88
CA VAL A 141 11.59 -26.01 10.57
C VAL A 141 10.26 -25.26 10.67
N ILE A 142 9.46 -25.26 9.60
CA ILE A 142 8.20 -24.53 9.53
C ILE A 142 7.20 -25.09 10.54
N ASP A 143 7.01 -26.41 10.57
CA ASP A 143 6.05 -27.07 11.45
C ASP A 143 6.38 -26.83 12.94
N ALA A 144 7.66 -26.88 13.28
CA ALA A 144 8.13 -26.58 14.63
C ALA A 144 7.79 -25.12 15.05
N LEU A 145 7.99 -24.17 14.14
CA LEU A 145 7.65 -22.76 14.39
C LEU A 145 6.15 -22.52 14.51
N VAL A 146 5.35 -23.15 13.65
CA VAL A 146 3.88 -23.05 13.68
C VAL A 146 3.35 -23.63 14.99
N THR A 147 3.86 -24.78 15.41
CA THR A 147 3.45 -25.43 16.67
C THR A 147 3.75 -24.53 17.87
N GLU A 148 4.95 -23.95 17.94
CA GLU A 148 5.33 -23.05 19.03
C GLU A 148 4.49 -21.77 19.05
N ASP A 149 4.24 -21.16 17.89
CA ASP A 149 3.39 -19.96 17.78
C ASP A 149 1.95 -20.25 18.21
N GLN A 150 1.39 -21.39 17.79
CA GLN A 150 0.06 -21.82 18.22
C GLN A 150 -0.01 -22.05 19.73
N ALA A 151 1.00 -22.71 20.31
CA ALA A 151 1.09 -22.93 21.74
C ALA A 151 1.18 -21.60 22.52
N ALA A 152 2.00 -20.66 22.06
CA ALA A 152 2.13 -19.34 22.66
C ALA A 152 0.82 -18.54 22.62
N ARG A 153 0.13 -18.54 21.47
CA ARG A 153 -1.18 -17.86 21.32
C ARG A 153 -2.24 -18.46 22.23
N LEU A 154 -2.31 -19.78 22.33
CA LEU A 154 -3.24 -20.45 23.23
C LEU A 154 -2.94 -20.12 24.69
N ALA A 155 -1.66 -20.08 25.09
CA ALA A 155 -1.25 -19.72 26.45
C ALA A 155 -1.64 -18.28 26.82
N THR A 156 -1.70 -17.35 25.86
CA THR A 156 -2.15 -15.97 26.11
C THR A 156 -3.67 -15.81 26.20
N LEU A 157 -4.44 -16.78 25.73
CA LEU A 157 -5.91 -16.78 25.75
C LEU A 157 -6.51 -17.41 27.02
N VAL A 158 -5.68 -18.14 27.78
CA VAL A 158 -6.03 -18.81 29.04
C VAL A 158 -5.58 -17.96 30.22
#